data_AF-A0A1G7FSM0-F1
#
_entry.id   AF-A0A1G7FSM0-F1
#
_cell.length_a   1.000
_cell.length_b   1.000
_cell.length_c   1.000
_cell.angle_alpha   90.00
_cell.angle_beta   90.00
_cell.angle_gamma   90.00
#
_symmetry.space_group_name_H-M   'P 1'
#
loop_
_entity.id
_entity.type
_entity.pdbx_description
1 polymer ?
#
loop_
_entity_poly.entity_id
_entity_poly.type
_entity_poly.pdbx_seq_one_letter_code
_entity_poly.pdbx_strand_id
1 'polypeptide(L)'
;MKKLLMGSIVVSLALSGCAQEGSDEKVVTKVEDIEGNKKESRKIQGSQINPQVQSRYTVSMNSTEGEAYTLHVFSNNEQHETQKEPWVGAQEGDQIYKGEYQLALQSTSATLYLQEAKIGEFVFNTSRKNGFVSKGTPDFFVALQRESSNFSTAKAFYIHKGKVLEVKINEDDFGIAGTCFKALDKGKFLIGNYDNGEGMWYFSTFQTDLETGKAKRVDQKKLPLEEGNVYVKDNFK
;
A
#
# COMPACT_ATOMS: atom_id res chain seq x y z
N MET A 1 -74.09 -2.14 -14.76
CA MET A 1 -74.39 -1.38 -13.53
C MET A 1 -73.43 -0.20 -13.45
N LYS A 2 -74.01 0.98 -13.15
CA LYS A 2 -73.47 2.32 -12.79
C LYS A 2 -71.94 2.47 -12.66
N LYS A 3 -71.24 3.39 -13.38
CA LYS A 3 -71.10 4.87 -13.15
C LYS A 3 -70.78 5.18 -11.68
N LEU A 4 -69.79 5.97 -11.26
CA LEU A 4 -69.35 7.34 -11.60
C LEU A 4 -68.18 7.63 -10.60
N LEU A 5 -67.11 8.41 -10.82
CA LEU A 5 -66.95 9.88 -10.79
C LEU A 5 -65.43 10.13 -10.94
N MET A 6 -64.96 10.91 -11.91
CA MET A 6 -64.91 12.39 -12.00
C MET A 6 -63.72 13.04 -11.27
N GLY A 7 -62.98 13.81 -12.06
CA GLY A 7 -62.00 14.81 -11.67
C GLY A 7 -61.53 15.54 -12.93
N SER A 8 -62.29 16.57 -13.33
CA SER A 8 -62.20 17.33 -14.59
C SER A 8 -61.19 18.51 -14.55
N ILE A 9 -61.08 19.19 -15.71
CA ILE A 9 -60.78 20.65 -15.95
C ILE A 9 -59.29 20.97 -16.22
N VAL A 10 -58.82 21.67 -17.28
CA VAL A 10 -59.40 22.53 -18.36
C VAL A 10 -58.29 22.72 -19.45
N VAL A 11 -58.54 22.56 -20.77
CA VAL A 11 -58.83 23.60 -21.81
C VAL A 11 -57.80 24.75 -21.82
N SER A 12 -57.21 25.30 -22.88
CA SER A 12 -57.05 25.10 -24.34
C SER A 12 -56.14 26.25 -24.83
N LEU A 13 -55.83 26.27 -26.14
CA LEU A 13 -55.39 27.38 -27.03
C LEU A 13 -53.97 27.14 -27.60
N ALA A 14 -53.81 26.70 -28.87
CA ALA A 14 -54.00 27.44 -30.13
C ALA A 14 -53.02 28.64 -30.21
N LEU A 15 -52.26 28.94 -31.27
CA LEU A 15 -52.36 28.71 -32.72
C LEU A 15 -51.08 29.27 -33.39
N SER A 16 -50.91 29.01 -34.69
CA SER A 16 -50.05 29.71 -35.67
C SER A 16 -48.57 29.29 -35.67
N GLY A 17 -47.97 28.78 -36.75
CA GLY A 17 -48.25 28.94 -38.17
C GLY A 17 -47.14 29.80 -38.81
N CYS A 18 -46.30 29.19 -39.65
CA CYS A 18 -45.80 29.70 -40.94
C CYS A 18 -44.63 28.83 -41.47
N ALA A 19 -44.73 28.49 -42.75
CA ALA A 19 -43.79 27.74 -43.57
C ALA A 19 -42.51 28.54 -43.88
N GLN A 20 -41.38 27.88 -44.20
CA GLN A 20 -40.87 27.69 -45.58
C GLN A 20 -39.51 26.96 -45.58
N GLU A 21 -39.15 26.47 -46.77
CA GLU A 21 -38.17 25.45 -47.15
C GLU A 21 -36.69 25.73 -46.83
N GLY A 22 -35.90 24.65 -46.75
CA GLY A 22 -34.44 24.72 -46.78
C GLY A 22 -33.73 23.36 -46.66
N SER A 23 -33.37 22.81 -47.83
CA SER A 23 -32.23 21.90 -48.13
C SER A 23 -32.01 20.59 -47.38
N ASP A 24 -31.95 19.52 -48.17
CA ASP A 24 -31.40 18.18 -47.86
C ASP A 24 -30.02 18.22 -47.19
N GLU A 25 -29.83 17.44 -46.12
CA GLU A 25 -28.60 16.66 -45.96
C GLU A 25 -28.76 15.51 -44.95
N LYS A 26 -28.21 14.36 -45.32
CA LYS A 26 -28.20 13.09 -44.57
C LYS A 26 -27.64 13.27 -43.16
N VAL A 27 -28.46 13.00 -42.14
CA VAL A 27 -27.97 12.77 -40.78
C VAL A 27 -27.39 11.37 -40.68
N VAL A 28 -26.07 11.27 -40.88
CA VAL A 28 -25.28 10.13 -40.42
C VAL A 28 -25.15 10.26 -38.91
N THR A 29 -25.75 9.33 -38.17
CA THR A 29 -25.65 9.22 -36.72
C THR A 29 -24.18 9.02 -36.33
N LYS A 30 -23.53 10.06 -35.80
CA LYS A 30 -22.27 9.91 -35.07
C LYS A 30 -22.58 9.18 -33.78
N VAL A 31 -22.10 7.95 -33.66
CA VAL A 31 -21.91 7.29 -32.37
C VAL A 31 -20.83 8.10 -31.67
N GLU A 32 -21.20 8.81 -30.61
CA GLU A 32 -20.23 9.41 -29.69
C GLU A 32 -19.52 8.25 -28.98
N ASP A 33 -18.28 7.99 -29.37
CA ASP A 33 -17.34 7.23 -28.57
C ASP A 33 -17.12 8.00 -27.27
N ILE A 34 -17.72 7.51 -26.18
CA ILE A 34 -17.35 7.90 -24.83
C ILE A 34 -15.95 7.33 -24.61
N GLU A 35 -14.93 8.10 -24.98
CA GLU A 35 -13.56 7.90 -24.51
C GLU A 35 -13.59 8.03 -22.99
N GLY A 36 -13.72 6.87 -22.33
CA GLY A 36 -13.45 6.72 -20.93
C GLY A 36 -12.08 7.32 -20.65
N ASN A 37 -12.08 8.36 -19.83
CA ASN A 37 -10.93 9.11 -19.37
C ASN A 37 -9.88 8.15 -18.78
N LYS A 38 -9.03 7.58 -19.65
CA LYS A 38 -7.83 6.83 -19.26
C LYS A 38 -6.91 7.87 -18.64
N LYS A 39 -7.00 8.00 -17.32
CA LYS A 39 -6.00 8.66 -16.49
C LYS A 39 -4.64 8.18 -17.00
N GLU A 40 -3.85 9.05 -17.63
CA GLU A 40 -2.49 8.72 -18.04
C GLU A 40 -1.80 8.07 -16.85
N SER A 41 -1.36 6.82 -17.00
CA SER A 41 -0.61 6.15 -15.93
C SER A 41 0.62 7.00 -15.68
N ARG A 42 0.76 7.53 -14.46
CA ARG A 42 1.90 8.39 -14.14
C ARG A 42 3.19 7.61 -14.39
N LYS A 43 4.12 8.23 -15.09
CA LYS A 43 5.39 7.61 -15.48
C LYS A 43 6.14 7.15 -14.21
N ILE A 44 6.43 5.86 -14.12
CA ILE A 44 7.27 5.30 -13.05
C ILE A 44 8.66 5.94 -13.14
N GLN A 45 9.20 6.35 -11.99
CA GLN A 45 10.54 6.89 -11.86
C GLN A 45 11.55 5.76 -11.64
N GLY A 46 12.80 5.97 -12.05
CA GLY A 46 13.87 4.98 -11.90
C GLY A 46 14.41 4.47 -13.23
N SER A 47 15.39 3.56 -13.13
CA SER A 47 16.07 3.00 -14.30
C SER A 47 15.40 1.71 -14.74
N GLN A 48 15.16 1.54 -16.03
CA GLN A 48 14.64 0.27 -16.55
C GLN A 48 15.65 -0.85 -16.30
N ILE A 49 15.17 -2.01 -15.85
CA ILE A 49 15.96 -3.21 -15.64
C ILE A 49 15.35 -4.42 -16.34
N ASN A 50 16.14 -5.48 -16.47
CA ASN A 50 15.67 -6.74 -17.05
C ASN A 50 14.52 -7.33 -16.22
N PRO A 51 13.38 -7.72 -16.84
CA PRO A 51 12.25 -8.33 -16.15
C PRO A 51 12.56 -9.68 -15.47
N GLN A 52 13.71 -10.30 -15.73
CA GLN A 52 14.09 -11.61 -15.16
C GLN A 52 14.71 -11.57 -13.76
N VAL A 53 14.53 -10.50 -12.98
CA VAL A 53 14.98 -10.49 -11.59
C VAL A 53 14.17 -11.49 -10.76
N GLN A 54 14.85 -12.46 -10.15
CA GLN A 54 14.21 -13.40 -9.23
C GLN A 54 13.88 -12.67 -7.92
N SER A 55 12.60 -12.31 -7.77
CA SER A 55 12.13 -11.56 -6.62
C SER A 55 11.84 -12.49 -5.43
N ARG A 56 12.31 -12.08 -4.26
CA ARG A 56 11.98 -12.69 -2.96
C ARG A 56 10.55 -12.36 -2.54
N TYR A 57 10.14 -11.11 -2.77
CA TYR A 57 8.75 -10.69 -2.64
C TYR A 57 8.30 -9.99 -3.91
N THR A 58 7.09 -10.36 -4.36
CA THR A 58 6.36 -9.67 -5.42
C THR A 58 4.99 -9.35 -4.86
N VAL A 59 4.74 -8.08 -4.55
CA VAL A 59 3.55 -7.66 -3.79
C VAL A 59 2.81 -6.52 -4.49
N SER A 60 1.48 -6.56 -4.45
CA SER A 60 0.65 -5.48 -4.97
C SER A 60 0.37 -4.42 -3.90
N MET A 61 0.59 -3.15 -4.26
CA MET A 61 0.48 -2.00 -3.38
C MET A 61 -0.23 -0.83 -4.08
N ASN A 62 -1.08 -0.14 -3.34
CA ASN A 62 -1.66 1.13 -3.77
C ASN A 62 -0.76 2.31 -3.38
N SER A 63 -0.48 3.20 -4.34
CA SER A 63 0.23 4.44 -4.11
C SER A 63 -0.61 5.46 -3.34
N THR A 64 0.01 6.57 -2.98
CA THR A 64 -0.67 7.72 -2.36
C THR A 64 -1.80 8.30 -3.22
N GLU A 65 -1.82 7.99 -4.51
CA GLU A 65 -2.80 8.49 -5.47
C GLU A 65 -3.85 7.43 -5.85
N GLY A 66 -3.82 6.30 -5.15
CA GLY A 66 -4.71 5.17 -5.37
C GLY A 66 -4.36 4.35 -6.61
N GLU A 67 -3.18 4.54 -7.20
CA GLU A 67 -2.73 3.75 -8.34
C GLU A 67 -2.10 2.44 -7.85
N ALA A 68 -2.49 1.33 -8.46
CA ALA A 68 -1.96 0.01 -8.12
C ALA A 68 -0.63 -0.24 -8.85
N TYR A 69 0.36 -0.71 -8.10
CA TYR A 69 1.66 -1.12 -8.60
C TYR A 69 2.03 -2.50 -8.04
N THR A 70 2.98 -3.16 -8.68
CA THR A 70 3.68 -4.32 -8.14
C THR A 70 5.07 -3.87 -7.68
N LEU A 71 5.36 -4.09 -6.40
CA LEU A 71 6.70 -3.93 -5.83
C LEU A 71 7.42 -5.28 -5.86
N HIS A 72 8.64 -5.24 -6.40
CA HIS A 72 9.57 -6.35 -6.43
C HIS A 72 10.70 -6.10 -5.45
N VAL A 73 10.92 -7.05 -4.55
CA VAL A 73 12.04 -7.07 -3.61
C VAL A 73 12.96 -8.20 -4.03
N PHE A 74 14.19 -7.88 -4.42
CA PHE A 74 15.12 -8.85 -4.98
C PHE A 74 16.55 -8.53 -4.57
N SER A 75 17.43 -9.51 -4.69
CA SER A 75 18.87 -9.34 -4.46
C SER A 75 19.64 -10.17 -5.48
N ASN A 76 20.68 -9.58 -6.09
CA ASN A 76 21.54 -10.27 -7.06
C ASN A 76 22.63 -11.11 -6.38
N ASN A 77 22.82 -10.94 -5.07
CA ASN A 77 23.80 -11.67 -4.26
C ASN A 77 23.12 -12.42 -3.11
N GLU A 78 21.85 -12.82 -3.28
CA GLU A 78 21.10 -13.57 -2.27
C GLU A 78 21.78 -14.92 -1.99
N GLN A 79 22.10 -15.14 -0.73
CA GLN A 79 22.55 -16.41 -0.19
C GLN A 79 21.37 -17.08 0.52
N HIS A 80 21.29 -18.39 0.40
CA HIS A 80 20.24 -19.21 0.98
C HIS A 80 20.84 -20.24 1.93
N GLU A 81 20.25 -20.36 3.11
CA GLU A 81 20.53 -21.45 4.03
C GLU A 81 19.26 -21.97 4.71
N THR A 82 19.29 -23.23 5.11
CA THR A 82 18.31 -23.80 6.03
C THR A 82 18.85 -23.69 7.44
N GLN A 83 18.08 -23.07 8.34
CA GLN A 83 18.45 -22.93 9.74
C GLN A 83 18.66 -24.30 10.38
N LYS A 84 19.81 -24.51 11.03
CA LYS A 84 20.16 -25.78 11.68
C LYS A 84 19.86 -25.80 13.17
N GLU A 85 20.03 -24.66 13.83
CA GLU A 85 19.82 -24.53 15.27
C GLU A 85 18.79 -23.45 15.56
N PRO A 86 17.82 -23.70 16.48
CA PRO A 86 16.83 -22.71 16.81
C PRO A 86 17.44 -21.52 17.57
N TRP A 87 16.93 -20.33 17.28
CA TRP A 87 17.18 -19.11 18.04
C TRP A 87 15.92 -18.23 18.07
N VAL A 88 15.98 -17.07 18.71
CA VAL A 88 14.79 -16.21 18.88
C VAL A 88 14.15 -15.78 17.55
N GLY A 89 14.91 -15.75 16.45
CA GLY A 89 14.42 -15.38 15.11
C GLY A 89 14.24 -16.50 14.09
N ALA A 90 14.65 -17.74 14.38
CA ALA A 90 14.44 -18.87 13.48
C ALA A 90 14.33 -20.20 14.24
N GLN A 91 13.63 -21.17 13.65
CA GLN A 91 13.60 -22.55 14.12
C GLN A 91 14.38 -23.44 13.15
N GLU A 92 14.79 -24.62 13.60
CA GLU A 92 15.37 -25.63 12.72
C GLU A 92 14.44 -25.89 11.52
N GLY A 93 14.99 -25.85 10.31
CA GLY A 93 14.25 -25.99 9.06
C GLY A 93 13.79 -24.68 8.43
N ASP A 94 13.83 -23.54 9.13
CA ASP A 94 13.46 -22.24 8.55
C ASP A 94 14.35 -21.87 7.36
N GLN A 95 13.76 -21.24 6.34
CA GLN A 95 14.45 -20.84 5.11
C GLN A 95 14.92 -19.38 5.23
N ILE A 96 16.25 -19.21 5.33
CA ILE A 96 16.91 -17.95 5.59
C ILE A 96 17.58 -17.44 4.31
N TYR A 97 17.34 -16.17 3.99
CA TYR A 97 17.85 -15.51 2.79
C TYR A 97 18.53 -14.20 3.14
N LYS A 98 19.83 -14.12 2.86
CA LYS A 98 20.67 -12.95 3.16
C LYS A 98 21.19 -12.33 1.87
N GLY A 99 21.11 -11.02 1.74
CA GLY A 99 21.64 -10.32 0.57
C GLY A 99 21.53 -8.82 0.69
N GLU A 100 22.02 -8.10 -0.32
CA GLU A 100 21.74 -6.68 -0.49
C GLU A 100 20.46 -6.53 -1.34
N TYR A 101 19.36 -6.18 -0.68
CA TYR A 101 18.04 -6.14 -1.31
C TYR A 101 17.72 -4.77 -1.90
N GLN A 102 17.31 -4.81 -3.17
CA GLN A 102 16.88 -3.70 -3.99
C GLN A 102 15.36 -3.74 -4.22
N LEU A 103 14.81 -2.62 -4.65
CA LEU A 103 13.39 -2.45 -4.93
C LEU A 103 13.19 -2.09 -6.40
N ALA A 104 12.24 -2.74 -7.07
CA ALA A 104 11.78 -2.34 -8.40
C ALA A 104 10.26 -2.20 -8.42
N LEU A 105 9.78 -1.25 -9.22
CA LEU A 105 8.35 -1.03 -9.45
C LEU A 105 7.95 -1.48 -10.84
N GLN A 106 6.75 -2.04 -10.90
CA GLN A 106 6.03 -2.38 -12.11
C GLN A 106 4.63 -1.78 -12.03
N SER A 107 4.12 -1.23 -13.13
CA SER A 107 2.68 -0.95 -13.28
C SER A 107 2.04 -2.11 -14.05
N THR A 108 1.04 -1.84 -14.89
CA THR A 108 0.42 -2.84 -15.76
C THR A 108 1.30 -3.26 -16.94
N SER A 109 2.42 -2.57 -17.21
CA SER A 109 3.35 -2.95 -18.27
C SER A 109 4.32 -4.05 -17.80
N ALA A 110 4.96 -4.76 -18.74
CA ALA A 110 5.97 -5.79 -18.42
C ALA A 110 7.31 -5.21 -17.93
N THR A 111 7.48 -3.89 -17.94
CA THR A 111 8.77 -3.23 -17.66
C THR A 111 8.95 -2.98 -16.17
N LEU A 112 10.11 -3.40 -15.64
CA LEU A 112 10.54 -3.12 -14.28
C LEU A 112 11.42 -1.87 -14.22
N TYR A 113 11.21 -1.06 -13.19
CA TYR A 113 11.97 0.15 -12.92
C TYR A 113 12.66 0.04 -11.56
N LEU A 114 13.98 -0.08 -11.56
CA LEU A 114 14.81 -0.03 -10.37
C LEU A 114 14.64 1.31 -9.65
N GLN A 115 14.37 1.23 -8.36
CA GLN A 115 14.15 2.39 -7.50
C GLN A 115 15.43 2.82 -6.81
N GLU A 116 15.50 4.10 -6.47
CA GLU A 116 16.59 4.66 -5.67
C GLU A 116 16.57 4.14 -4.22
N ALA A 117 15.37 3.99 -3.64
CA ALA A 117 15.20 3.38 -2.33
C ALA A 117 15.59 1.90 -2.37
N LYS A 118 16.31 1.45 -1.33
CA LYS A 118 16.72 0.07 -1.14
C LYS A 118 16.50 -0.36 0.30
N ILE A 119 16.30 -1.66 0.51
CA ILE A 119 16.31 -2.24 1.87
C ILE A 119 17.77 -2.30 2.35
N GLY A 120 18.71 -2.59 1.45
CA GLY A 120 20.13 -2.75 1.78
C GLY A 120 20.44 -4.17 2.24
N GLU A 121 21.53 -4.34 2.98
CA GLU A 121 21.87 -5.63 3.59
C GLU A 121 20.77 -6.06 4.56
N PHE A 122 20.19 -7.24 4.34
CA PHE A 122 19.08 -7.72 5.15
C PHE A 122 19.02 -9.24 5.20
N VAL A 123 18.40 -9.77 6.25
CA VAL A 123 18.12 -11.20 6.41
C VAL A 123 16.62 -11.44 6.49
N PHE A 124 16.07 -12.11 5.48
CA PHE A 124 14.69 -12.58 5.50
C PHE A 124 14.63 -14.04 5.97
N ASN A 125 13.87 -14.28 7.02
CA ASN A 125 13.34 -15.61 7.30
C ASN A 125 11.97 -15.72 6.63
N THR A 126 11.89 -16.42 5.50
CA THR A 126 10.64 -16.50 4.70
C THR A 126 9.65 -17.53 5.22
N SER A 127 10.09 -18.45 6.08
CA SER A 127 9.19 -19.29 6.87
C SER A 127 8.40 -18.47 7.88
N ARG A 128 8.77 -17.20 8.08
CA ARG A 128 8.13 -16.23 8.95
C ARG A 128 7.65 -15.03 8.13
N LYS A 129 6.66 -14.29 8.64
CA LYS A 129 6.11 -13.08 7.96
C LYS A 129 7.08 -11.89 8.08
N ASN A 130 8.27 -12.01 7.50
CA ASN A 130 9.33 -10.99 7.56
C ASN A 130 9.25 -9.96 6.42
N GLY A 131 8.41 -10.19 5.41
CA GLY A 131 8.05 -9.20 4.40
C GLY A 131 6.54 -9.23 4.19
N PHE A 132 5.86 -8.10 4.36
CA PHE A 132 4.41 -8.03 4.19
C PHE A 132 3.94 -6.64 3.78
N VAL A 133 2.73 -6.57 3.22
CA VAL A 133 2.05 -5.31 2.93
C VAL A 133 1.03 -5.03 4.02
N SER A 134 1.13 -3.85 4.64
CA SER A 134 0.12 -3.29 5.53
C SER A 134 -0.76 -2.32 4.73
N LYS A 135 -2.07 -2.59 4.68
CA LYS A 135 -3.01 -1.86 3.82
C LYS A 135 -3.47 -0.55 4.45
N GLY A 136 -3.49 0.53 3.66
CA GLY A 136 -3.84 1.88 4.11
C GLY A 136 -3.95 2.87 2.94
N THR A 137 -3.80 4.16 3.22
CA THR A 137 -3.72 5.19 2.15
C THR A 137 -2.47 6.08 2.35
N PRO A 138 -1.29 5.72 1.81
CA PRO A 138 -1.00 4.58 0.91
C PRO A 138 -0.85 3.24 1.63
N ASP A 139 -0.66 2.18 0.86
CA ASP A 139 -0.16 0.91 1.37
C ASP A 139 1.33 1.03 1.73
N PHE A 140 1.78 0.23 2.70
CA PHE A 140 3.18 0.14 3.11
C PHE A 140 3.69 -1.28 2.99
N PHE A 141 4.83 -1.48 2.32
CA PHE A 141 5.60 -2.71 2.44
C PHE A 141 6.53 -2.60 3.63
N VAL A 142 6.55 -3.62 4.48
CA VAL A 142 7.36 -3.67 5.69
C VAL A 142 8.30 -4.87 5.59
N ALA A 143 9.59 -4.60 5.69
CA ALA A 143 10.64 -5.58 5.86
C ALA A 143 11.03 -5.66 7.34
N LEU A 144 11.03 -6.87 7.89
CA LEU A 144 11.32 -7.14 9.29
C LEU A 144 12.49 -8.10 9.44
N GLN A 145 13.41 -7.73 10.32
CA GLN A 145 14.46 -8.60 10.81
C GLN A 145 14.29 -8.77 12.31
N ARG A 146 14.24 -10.02 12.74
CA ARG A 146 14.06 -10.35 14.16
C ARG A 146 15.40 -10.21 14.87
N GLU A 147 15.49 -9.41 15.92
CA GLU A 147 16.76 -9.26 16.68
C GLU A 147 16.68 -9.96 18.04
N SER A 148 15.49 -9.95 18.67
CA SER A 148 15.28 -10.57 19.98
C SER A 148 13.86 -11.14 20.11
N SER A 149 13.57 -11.86 21.19
CA SER A 149 12.25 -12.47 21.42
C SER A 149 11.07 -11.49 21.32
N ASN A 150 11.28 -10.22 21.67
CA ASN A 150 10.25 -9.17 21.65
C ASN A 150 10.57 -7.99 20.71
N PHE A 151 11.69 -7.99 20.00
CA PHE A 151 12.11 -6.88 19.15
C PHE A 151 12.48 -7.32 17.73
N SER A 152 11.95 -6.60 16.75
CA SER A 152 12.35 -6.68 15.35
C SER A 152 12.76 -5.29 14.86
N THR A 153 13.84 -5.21 14.10
CA THR A 153 14.14 -4.05 13.26
C THR A 153 13.17 -4.03 12.08
N ALA A 154 12.63 -2.88 11.76
CA ALA A 154 11.68 -2.69 10.67
C ALA A 154 12.11 -1.55 9.73
N LYS A 155 11.95 -1.80 8.43
CA LYS A 155 11.98 -0.80 7.37
C LYS A 155 10.64 -0.79 6.66
N ALA A 156 10.08 0.38 6.40
CA ALA A 156 8.80 0.52 5.70
C ALA A 156 8.96 1.40 4.45
N PHE A 157 8.23 1.03 3.40
CA PHE A 157 8.29 1.69 2.09
C PHE A 157 6.89 1.90 1.55
N TYR A 158 6.66 3.01 0.86
CA TYR A 158 5.40 3.32 0.20
C TYR A 158 5.67 3.91 -1.19
N ILE A 159 4.61 4.01 -2.00
CA ILE A 159 4.71 4.50 -3.38
C ILE A 159 4.04 5.87 -3.47
N HIS A 160 4.77 6.86 -3.98
CA HIS A 160 4.29 8.22 -4.20
C HIS A 160 4.75 8.72 -5.57
N LYS A 161 3.84 9.18 -6.42
CA LYS A 161 4.14 9.70 -7.77
C LYS A 161 5.05 8.78 -8.60
N GLY A 162 4.78 7.47 -8.56
CA GLY A 162 5.56 6.46 -9.29
C GLY A 162 6.99 6.22 -8.76
N LYS A 163 7.30 6.65 -7.53
CA LYS A 163 8.57 6.45 -6.84
C LYS A 163 8.35 5.70 -5.52
N VAL A 164 9.25 4.79 -5.17
CA VAL A 164 9.31 4.19 -3.83
C VAL A 164 10.05 5.12 -2.87
N LEU A 165 9.44 5.40 -1.73
CA LEU A 165 10.02 6.18 -0.64
C LEU A 165 10.08 5.33 0.63
N GLU A 166 11.21 5.44 1.34
CA GLU A 166 11.39 4.86 2.67
C GLU A 166 10.75 5.77 3.72
N VAL A 167 10.10 5.17 4.72
CA VAL A 167 9.62 5.85 5.92
C VAL A 167 10.77 6.00 6.91
N LYS A 168 11.06 7.22 7.33
CA LYS A 168 12.17 7.53 8.25
C LYS A 168 11.65 8.13 9.55
N ILE A 169 11.96 7.49 10.67
CA ILE A 169 11.70 8.03 12.01
C ILE A 169 13.06 8.49 12.57
N ASN A 170 13.26 9.81 12.68
CA ASN A 170 14.54 10.39 13.13
C ASN A 170 15.79 9.94 12.34
N GLU A 171 15.61 9.61 11.05
CA GLU A 171 16.67 9.13 10.12
C GLU A 171 17.15 7.68 10.33
N ASP A 172 16.59 6.96 11.31
CA ASP A 172 16.95 5.58 11.62
C ASP A 172 15.86 4.56 11.23
N ASP A 173 16.28 3.28 11.18
CA ASP A 173 15.36 2.14 11.24
C ASP A 173 14.60 2.13 12.56
N PHE A 174 13.38 1.58 12.55
CA PHE A 174 12.55 1.59 13.74
C PHE A 174 12.27 0.19 14.26
N GLY A 175 12.25 0.07 15.58
CA GLY A 175 11.88 -1.16 16.28
C GLY A 175 10.38 -1.36 16.33
N ILE A 176 9.94 -2.60 16.14
CA ILE A 176 8.58 -3.06 16.46
C ILE A 176 8.60 -4.41 17.17
N ALA A 177 7.56 -4.69 17.94
CA ALA A 177 7.33 -6.02 18.50
C ALA A 177 6.63 -6.91 17.46
N GLY A 178 7.23 -8.07 17.13
CA GLY A 178 6.62 -9.01 16.21
C GLY A 178 6.38 -8.39 14.84
N THR A 179 5.11 -8.38 14.41
CA THR A 179 4.63 -7.73 13.18
C THR A 179 3.72 -6.54 13.48
N CYS A 180 3.89 -5.87 14.63
CA CYS A 180 3.04 -4.76 15.07
C CYS A 180 3.30 -3.48 14.26
N PHE A 181 2.94 -3.51 12.98
CA PHE A 181 2.87 -2.36 12.08
C PHE A 181 1.52 -2.36 11.38
N LYS A 182 0.76 -1.28 11.53
CA LYS A 182 -0.53 -1.10 10.90
C LYS A 182 -0.57 0.22 10.16
N ALA A 183 -0.65 0.16 8.83
CA ALA A 183 -0.97 1.31 8.01
C ALA A 183 -2.38 1.81 8.34
N LEU A 184 -2.53 3.13 8.35
CA LEU A 184 -3.79 3.84 8.56
C LEU A 184 -4.00 4.78 7.37
N ASP A 185 -4.93 5.73 7.53
CA ASP A 185 -5.23 6.68 6.47
C ASP A 185 -4.25 7.85 6.37
N LYS A 186 -4.11 8.37 5.15
CA LYS A 186 -3.37 9.60 4.81
C LYS A 186 -1.92 9.59 5.30
N GLY A 187 -1.23 8.47 5.09
CA GLY A 187 0.18 8.30 5.47
C GLY A 187 0.40 8.11 6.97
N LYS A 188 -0.65 7.91 7.76
CA LYS A 188 -0.50 7.53 9.16
C LYS A 188 -0.21 6.05 9.28
N PHE A 189 0.52 5.68 10.33
CA PHE A 189 0.69 4.28 10.70
C PHE A 189 0.85 4.16 12.22
N LEU A 190 0.48 3.01 12.74
CA LEU A 190 0.60 2.63 14.13
C LEU A 190 1.68 1.55 14.26
N ILE A 191 2.58 1.71 15.23
CA ILE A 191 3.51 0.66 15.63
C ILE A 191 3.29 0.26 17.08
N GLY A 192 3.58 -1.00 17.40
CA GLY A 192 3.60 -1.52 18.77
C GLY A 192 5.00 -1.96 19.19
N ASN A 193 5.42 -1.57 20.39
CA ASN A 193 6.66 -1.98 21.03
C ASN A 193 6.38 -2.43 22.47
N TYR A 194 7.14 -3.40 22.97
CA TYR A 194 7.04 -3.84 24.36
C TYR A 194 8.38 -3.65 25.07
N ASP A 195 8.36 -2.90 26.17
CA ASP A 195 9.52 -2.68 27.02
C ASP A 195 9.49 -3.67 28.20
N ASN A 196 10.46 -4.59 28.21
CA ASN A 196 10.59 -5.58 29.28
C ASN A 196 11.05 -4.96 30.61
N GLY A 197 11.78 -3.85 30.59
CA GLY A 197 12.26 -3.17 31.79
C GLY A 197 11.15 -2.47 32.55
N GLU A 198 10.17 -1.93 31.82
CA GLU A 198 9.00 -1.29 32.42
C GLU A 198 7.79 -2.22 32.56
N GLY A 199 7.76 -3.32 31.81
CA GLY A 199 6.59 -4.20 31.73
C GLY A 199 5.41 -3.56 30.99
N MET A 200 5.70 -2.67 30.05
CA MET A 200 4.71 -1.80 29.39
C MET A 200 4.74 -1.93 27.87
N TRP A 201 3.54 -1.94 27.28
CA TRP A 201 3.34 -1.75 25.86
C TRP A 201 3.30 -0.28 25.49
N TYR A 202 3.88 0.02 24.34
CA TYR A 202 3.96 1.33 23.71
C TYR A 202 3.38 1.26 22.30
N PHE A 203 2.22 1.88 22.11
CA PHE A 203 1.55 1.98 20.82
C PHE A 203 1.69 3.42 20.33
N SER A 204 2.53 3.64 19.32
CA SER A 204 2.83 4.99 18.82
C SER A 204 2.29 5.17 17.41
N THR A 205 1.52 6.23 17.21
CA THR A 205 1.04 6.62 15.88
C THR A 205 1.94 7.69 15.30
N PHE A 206 2.29 7.52 14.04
CA PHE A 206 3.13 8.41 13.27
C PHE A 206 2.37 8.97 12.08
N GLN A 207 2.71 10.19 11.68
CA GLN A 207 2.30 10.81 10.44
C GLN A 207 3.51 10.93 9.53
N THR A 208 3.44 10.30 8.36
CA THR A 208 4.44 10.44 7.29
C THR A 208 4.16 11.70 6.48
N ASP A 209 5.19 12.51 6.24
CA ASP A 209 5.24 13.46 5.14
C ASP A 209 5.47 12.68 3.85
N LEU A 210 4.43 12.57 3.02
CA LEU A 210 4.40 11.71 1.84
C LEU A 210 5.30 12.19 0.69
N GLU A 211 5.78 13.43 0.74
CA GLU A 211 6.73 13.94 -0.26
C GLU A 211 8.16 13.55 0.11
N THR A 212 8.47 13.47 1.42
CA THR A 212 9.85 13.29 1.91
C THR A 212 10.11 11.93 2.57
N GLY A 213 9.06 11.20 2.97
CA GLY A 213 9.17 9.96 3.75
C GLY A 213 9.46 10.16 5.24
N LYS A 214 9.68 11.40 5.70
CA LYS A 214 9.93 11.67 7.12
C LYS A 214 8.65 11.50 7.93
N ALA A 215 8.71 10.72 9.01
CA ALA A 215 7.58 10.47 9.88
C ALA A 215 7.78 11.09 11.26
N LYS A 216 6.72 11.68 11.81
CA LYS A 216 6.71 12.27 13.16
C LYS A 216 5.66 11.58 14.02
N ARG A 217 5.99 11.31 15.27
CA ARG A 217 5.02 10.77 16.24
C ARG A 217 3.96 11.82 16.52
N VAL A 218 2.69 11.45 16.38
CA VAL A 218 1.53 12.31 16.62
C VAL A 218 0.66 11.84 17.78
N ASP A 219 0.77 10.58 18.18
CA ASP A 219 0.09 10.02 19.35
C ASP A 219 0.89 8.89 19.97
N GLN A 220 0.66 8.63 21.26
CA GLN A 220 1.18 7.46 21.96
C GLN A 220 0.22 7.00 23.06
N LYS A 221 -0.11 5.72 23.02
CA LYS A 221 -0.83 5.01 24.08
C LYS A 221 0.11 4.04 24.78
N LYS A 222 0.11 4.07 26.12
CA LYS A 222 0.82 3.09 26.96
C LYS A 222 -0.18 2.17 27.63
N LEU A 223 0.10 0.88 27.67
CA LEU A 223 -0.76 -0.12 28.31
C LEU A 223 0.08 -1.14 29.11
N PRO A 224 -0.41 -1.66 30.24
CA PRO A 224 0.19 -2.81 30.90
C PRO A 224 0.21 -4.06 30.01
N LEU A 225 1.03 -5.06 30.36
CA LEU A 225 1.20 -6.29 29.58
C LEU A 225 -0.11 -6.95 29.12
N GLU A 226 -1.05 -7.19 30.04
CA GLU A 226 -2.30 -7.91 29.72
C GLU A 226 -3.20 -7.12 28.77
N GLU A 227 -3.47 -5.85 29.08
CA GLU A 227 -4.27 -4.96 28.24
C GLU A 227 -3.62 -4.71 26.88
N GLY A 228 -2.30 -4.55 26.85
CA GLY A 228 -1.55 -4.37 25.61
C GLY A 228 -1.57 -5.63 24.73
N ASN A 229 -1.52 -6.83 25.33
CA ASN A 229 -1.68 -8.08 24.58
C ASN A 229 -3.06 -8.22 23.93
N VAL A 230 -4.12 -7.73 24.59
CA VAL A 230 -5.47 -7.63 24.00
C VAL A 230 -5.45 -6.62 22.85
N TYR A 231 -4.93 -5.43 23.10
CA TYR A 231 -4.84 -4.37 22.08
C TYR A 231 -4.06 -4.82 20.83
N VAL A 232 -2.98 -5.59 20.98
CA VAL A 232 -2.22 -6.17 19.87
C VAL A 232 -3.11 -7.06 19.01
N LYS A 233 -3.88 -7.95 19.64
CA LYS A 233 -4.76 -8.89 18.93
C LYS A 233 -5.86 -8.16 18.14
N ASP A 234 -6.42 -7.10 18.72
CA ASP A 234 -7.52 -6.36 18.12
C ASP A 234 -7.07 -5.43 16.98
N ASN A 235 -5.80 -5.00 16.99
CA ASN A 235 -5.32 -3.98 16.07
C ASN A 235 -4.39 -4.50 14.98
N PHE A 236 -3.58 -5.53 15.22
CA PHE A 236 -2.49 -5.93 14.30
C PHE A 236 -2.63 -7.34 13.70
N LYS A 237 -3.72 -8.06 13.97
CA LYS A 237 -3.98 -9.38 13.39
C LYS A 237 -4.86 -9.34 12.15
#